data_AF-A0A2R6D596-F1
#
_entry.id   AF-A0A2R6D596-F1
#
_cell.length_a   1.000
_cell.length_b   1.000
_cell.length_c   1.000
_cell.angle_alpha   90.00
_cell.angle_beta   90.00
_cell.angle_gamma   90.00
#
_symmetry.space_group_name_H-M   'P 1'
#
loop_
_entity.id
_entity.type
_entity.pdbx_description
1 polymer ?
#
loop_
_entity_poly.entity_id
_entity_poly.type
_entity_poly.pdbx_seq_one_letter_code
_entity_poly.pdbx_strand_id
1 'polypeptide(L)'
;MGSLGRQCFLTVGSLIGLLQAYALPVRWNRGPEGRWWEPIRRWLSTLLGRLFDRRAGPRPITIGEYAGSLDCSVDEAERLLWQWGFIRNPFARVKTLDGVAEAGSWVYRDSPLARRQLHVMLFARQDGRTDVYVHEELSSVNPRHGATHFTGTGQCLATGVRLARERLPLDTTGAPIDPPDGPWTLSEPVERIVDPVSGSGAPRR
;
A
#
# COMPACT_ATOMS: atom_id res chain seq x y z
N MET A 1 2.75 22.63 -15.45
CA MET A 1 3.95 22.90 -14.62
C MET A 1 5.16 22.29 -15.31
N GLY A 2 6.26 23.03 -15.45
CA GLY A 2 7.53 22.48 -15.96
C GLY A 2 8.13 21.41 -15.04
N SER A 3 9.08 20.60 -15.52
CA SER A 3 9.65 19.47 -14.77
C SER A 3 10.28 19.91 -13.44
N LEU A 4 10.94 21.08 -13.41
CA LEU A 4 11.51 21.67 -12.20
C LEU A 4 10.46 22.00 -11.14
N GLY A 5 9.32 22.57 -11.54
CA GLY A 5 8.23 22.91 -10.61
C GLY A 5 7.59 21.67 -10.00
N ARG A 6 7.44 20.60 -10.79
CA ARG A 6 6.97 19.30 -10.30
C ARG A 6 7.97 18.70 -9.30
N GLN A 7 9.26 18.73 -9.62
CA GLN A 7 10.30 18.16 -8.76
C GLN A 7 10.39 18.89 -7.42
N CYS A 8 10.35 20.23 -7.42
CA CYS A 8 10.37 21.04 -6.20
C CYS A 8 9.15 20.75 -5.32
N PHE A 9 7.95 20.69 -5.91
CA PHE A 9 6.70 20.35 -5.20
C PHE A 9 6.78 18.96 -4.53
N LEU A 10 7.26 17.95 -5.25
CA LEU A 10 7.38 16.58 -4.73
C LEU A 10 8.45 16.48 -3.62
N THR A 11 9.59 17.18 -3.76
CA THR A 11 10.63 17.23 -2.73
C THR A 11 10.12 17.88 -1.45
N VAL A 12 9.41 19.01 -1.56
CA VAL A 12 8.77 19.67 -0.40
C VAL A 12 7.73 18.75 0.23
N GLY A 13 6.91 18.07 -0.58
CA GLY A 13 5.94 17.07 -0.10
C GLY A 13 6.59 15.94 0.68
N SER A 14 7.71 15.39 0.20
CA SER A 14 8.46 14.35 0.91
C SER A 14 9.10 14.87 2.20
N LEU A 15 9.59 16.11 2.23
CA LEU A 15 10.09 16.72 3.46
C LEU A 15 8.98 16.90 4.50
N ILE A 16 7.81 17.38 4.08
CA ILE A 16 6.62 17.45 4.95
C ILE A 16 6.28 16.05 5.47
N GLY A 17 6.31 15.03 4.61
CA GLY A 17 6.04 13.66 5.02
C GLY A 17 7.06 13.09 5.99
N LEU A 18 8.34 13.44 5.82
CA LEU A 18 9.41 13.08 6.76
C LEU A 18 9.16 13.72 8.13
N LEU A 19 8.85 15.01 8.15
CA LEU A 19 8.55 15.73 9.38
C LEU A 19 7.30 15.17 10.05
N GLN A 20 6.23 14.91 9.31
CA GLN A 20 5.02 14.29 9.85
C GLN A 20 5.27 12.89 10.42
N ALA A 21 6.10 12.09 9.76
CA ALA A 21 6.43 10.75 10.23
C ALA A 21 7.38 10.76 11.44
N TYR A 22 8.33 11.70 11.54
CA TYR A 22 9.44 11.57 12.51
C TYR A 22 9.63 12.75 13.47
N ALA A 23 9.14 13.94 13.15
CA ALA A 23 9.29 15.11 14.02
C ALA A 23 8.21 15.19 15.11
N LEU A 24 8.55 15.79 16.23
CA LEU A 24 7.58 16.24 17.22
C LEU A 24 6.94 17.57 16.74
N PRO A 25 5.64 17.83 16.98
CA PRO A 25 4.71 17.01 17.74
C PRO A 25 3.80 16.11 16.87
N VAL A 26 4.22 15.74 15.66
CA VAL A 26 3.33 15.10 14.65
C VAL A 26 3.49 13.57 14.56
N ARG A 27 4.49 13.00 15.23
CA ARG A 27 4.77 11.55 15.27
C ARG A 27 3.64 10.66 15.80
N TRP A 28 2.61 11.22 16.43
CA TRP A 28 1.46 10.48 16.98
C TRP A 28 0.59 9.84 15.89
N ASN A 29 0.71 10.28 14.64
CA ASN A 29 -0.12 9.81 13.54
C ASN A 29 0.42 8.57 12.80
N ARG A 30 1.40 7.87 13.38
CA ARG A 30 2.08 6.75 12.72
C ARG A 30 1.46 5.38 12.99
N GLY A 31 0.77 5.26 14.11
CA GLY A 31 0.26 3.99 14.62
C GLY A 31 -1.14 3.64 14.08
N PRO A 32 -1.73 2.56 14.61
CA PRO A 32 -3.05 2.08 14.19
C PRO A 32 -4.14 3.15 14.31
N GLU A 33 -4.11 3.94 15.39
CA GLU A 33 -5.06 5.02 15.69
C GLU A 33 -4.99 6.21 14.71
N GLY A 34 -3.94 6.29 13.89
CA GLY A 34 -3.75 7.36 12.91
C GLY A 34 -4.70 7.30 11.72
N ARG A 35 -5.90 6.70 11.80
CA ARG A 35 -6.79 6.50 10.65
C ARG A 35 -7.41 7.79 10.09
N TRP A 36 -7.44 8.87 10.85
CA TRP A 36 -8.13 10.11 10.48
C TRP A 36 -7.65 10.71 9.14
N TRP A 37 -6.43 10.41 8.70
CA TRP A 37 -5.89 10.92 7.43
C TRP A 37 -6.36 10.09 6.22
N GLU A 38 -6.85 8.86 6.39
CA GLU A 38 -7.20 7.97 5.28
C GLU A 38 -8.31 8.53 4.38
N PRO A 39 -9.41 9.11 4.91
CA PRO A 39 -10.41 9.79 4.08
C PRO A 39 -9.79 10.94 3.26
N ILE A 40 -8.89 11.71 3.88
CA ILE A 40 -8.19 12.82 3.23
C ILE A 40 -7.29 12.29 2.11
N ARG A 41 -6.50 11.23 2.34
CA ARG A 41 -5.67 10.63 1.30
C ARG A 41 -6.49 10.09 0.15
N ARG A 42 -7.62 9.41 0.42
CA ARG A 42 -8.51 8.89 -0.63
C ARG A 42 -9.06 10.01 -1.50
N TRP A 43 -9.50 11.10 -0.88
CA TRP A 43 -9.95 12.30 -1.57
C TRP A 43 -8.82 12.96 -2.37
N LEU A 44 -7.66 13.21 -1.76
CA LEU A 44 -6.49 13.82 -2.42
C LEU A 44 -5.99 12.97 -3.59
N SER A 45 -5.87 11.65 -3.44
CA SER A 45 -5.43 10.77 -4.53
C SER A 45 -6.41 10.86 -5.69
N THR A 46 -7.72 10.82 -5.44
CA THR A 46 -8.74 10.97 -6.49
C THR A 46 -8.64 12.33 -7.19
N LEU A 47 -8.48 13.41 -6.42
CA LEU A 47 -8.33 14.78 -6.94
C LEU A 47 -7.06 14.91 -7.81
N LEU A 48 -5.92 14.45 -7.31
CA LEU A 48 -4.64 14.48 -8.02
C LEU A 48 -4.68 13.65 -9.31
N GLY A 49 -5.34 12.49 -9.26
CA GLY A 49 -5.60 11.64 -10.42
C GLY A 49 -6.40 12.31 -11.53
N ARG A 50 -7.39 13.12 -11.14
CA ARG A 50 -8.29 13.83 -12.08
C ARG A 50 -7.69 15.11 -12.63
N LEU A 51 -7.01 15.89 -11.79
CA LEU A 51 -6.59 17.25 -12.13
C LEU A 51 -5.13 17.38 -12.57
N PHE A 52 -4.26 16.43 -12.20
CA PHE A 52 -2.81 16.55 -12.44
C PHE A 52 -2.25 15.43 -13.30
N ASP A 53 -2.37 14.17 -12.85
CA ASP A 53 -1.75 13.01 -13.51
C ASP A 53 -2.53 11.75 -13.10
N ARG A 54 -3.04 10.97 -14.08
CA ARG A 54 -3.75 9.70 -13.79
C ARG A 54 -2.89 8.73 -12.97
N ARG A 55 -1.55 8.86 -13.02
CA ARG A 55 -0.61 8.07 -12.20
C ARG A 55 -0.62 8.45 -10.72
N ALA A 56 -1.17 9.59 -10.35
CA ALA A 56 -1.39 10.01 -8.95
C ALA A 56 -2.77 9.59 -8.39
N GLY A 57 -3.69 9.17 -9.27
CA GLY A 57 -5.02 8.66 -8.92
C GLY A 57 -5.00 7.30 -8.24
N PRO A 58 -6.13 6.74 -7.78
CA PRO A 58 -6.18 5.33 -7.37
C PRO A 58 -5.72 4.37 -8.50
N ARG A 59 -5.30 3.16 -8.16
CA ARG A 59 -5.10 2.07 -9.14
C ARG A 59 -5.55 0.71 -8.62
N PRO A 60 -5.89 -0.23 -9.51
CA PRO A 60 -6.01 -1.65 -9.16
C PRO A 60 -4.71 -2.20 -8.54
N ILE A 61 -4.85 -3.04 -7.53
CA ILE A 61 -3.78 -3.90 -7.01
C ILE A 61 -3.57 -5.08 -7.98
N THR A 62 -2.35 -5.62 -8.03
CA THR A 62 -1.97 -6.68 -8.97
C THR A 62 -1.61 -7.98 -8.27
N ILE A 63 -1.76 -9.12 -8.95
CA ILE A 63 -1.53 -10.44 -8.37
C ILE A 63 -0.09 -10.65 -7.89
N GLY A 64 0.89 -10.09 -8.60
CA GLY A 64 2.31 -10.11 -8.24
C GLY A 64 2.63 -9.30 -6.99
N GLU A 65 1.72 -8.43 -6.53
CA GLU A 65 1.85 -7.76 -5.23
C GLU A 65 1.39 -8.66 -4.07
N TYR A 66 0.70 -9.79 -4.32
CA TYR A 66 0.17 -10.60 -3.23
C TYR A 66 1.27 -11.37 -2.48
N ALA A 67 1.42 -11.08 -1.18
CA ALA A 67 2.40 -11.73 -0.32
C ALA A 67 1.85 -12.96 0.41
N GLY A 68 0.55 -12.96 0.71
CA GLY A 68 -0.15 -13.96 1.50
C GLY A 68 -1.27 -13.32 2.32
N SER A 69 -1.75 -14.04 3.33
CA SER A 69 -2.79 -13.57 4.24
C SER A 69 -2.38 -13.70 5.71
N LEU A 70 -2.97 -12.87 6.57
CA LEU A 70 -2.89 -12.98 8.02
C LEU A 70 -4.20 -13.55 8.55
N ASP A 71 -4.09 -14.49 9.49
CA ASP A 71 -5.23 -15.11 10.16
C ASP A 71 -5.79 -14.22 11.28
N CYS A 72 -6.09 -12.97 10.93
CA CYS A 72 -6.66 -11.99 11.84
C CYS A 72 -7.39 -10.88 11.07
N SER A 73 -8.19 -10.10 11.79
CA SER A 73 -8.86 -8.93 11.25
C SER A 73 -7.86 -7.83 10.85
N VAL A 74 -8.32 -6.85 10.05
CA VAL A 74 -7.47 -5.73 9.64
C VAL A 74 -6.96 -4.95 10.85
N ASP A 75 -7.82 -4.70 11.85
CA ASP A 75 -7.44 -3.93 13.04
C ASP A 75 -6.37 -4.66 13.87
N GLU A 76 -6.35 -5.99 13.86
CA GLU A 76 -5.31 -6.81 14.47
C GLU A 76 -4.03 -6.82 13.63
N ALA A 77 -4.15 -6.96 12.31
CA ALA A 77 -3.03 -6.90 11.38
C ALA A 77 -2.29 -5.56 11.50
N GLU A 78 -3.00 -4.45 11.63
CA GLU A 78 -2.42 -3.12 11.81
C GLU A 78 -1.66 -2.97 13.13
N ARG A 79 -2.19 -3.55 14.22
CA ARG A 79 -1.50 -3.60 15.50
C ARG A 79 -0.22 -4.45 15.41
N LEU A 80 -0.27 -5.58 14.71
CA LEU A 80 0.89 -6.44 14.47
C LEU A 80 1.96 -5.71 13.67
N LEU A 81 1.59 -5.06 12.56
CA LEU A 81 2.51 -4.24 11.77
C LEU A 81 3.19 -3.15 12.61
N TRP A 82 2.41 -2.45 13.43
CA TRP A 82 2.94 -1.42 14.33
C TRP A 82 3.95 -1.97 15.35
N GLN A 83 3.63 -3.10 15.99
CA GLN A 83 4.54 -3.77 16.95
C GLN A 83 5.87 -4.14 16.30
N TRP A 84 5.86 -4.39 14.99
CA TRP A 84 7.01 -4.79 14.21
C TRP A 84 7.72 -3.63 13.50
N GLY A 85 7.40 -2.40 13.89
CA GLY A 85 8.09 -1.20 13.44
C GLY A 85 7.62 -0.63 12.11
N PHE A 86 6.53 -1.15 11.53
CA PHE A 86 5.87 -0.50 10.40
C PHE A 86 5.16 0.76 10.88
N ILE A 87 5.08 1.75 10.01
CA ILE A 87 4.36 3.00 10.25
C ILE A 87 3.37 3.26 9.11
N ARG A 88 2.30 4.01 9.36
CA ARG A 88 1.36 4.48 8.33
C ARG A 88 2.08 5.21 7.19
N ASN A 89 1.62 5.03 5.95
CA ASN A 89 2.15 5.70 4.74
C ASN A 89 1.13 6.67 4.10
N PRO A 90 0.95 7.88 4.65
CA PRO A 90 -0.05 8.84 4.16
C PRO A 90 0.16 9.33 2.74
N PHE A 91 1.38 9.22 2.21
CA PHE A 91 1.75 9.71 0.88
C PHE A 91 1.68 8.64 -0.21
N ALA A 92 1.26 7.42 0.12
CA ALA A 92 1.11 6.37 -0.88
C ALA A 92 -0.10 6.62 -1.78
N ARG A 93 0.09 6.41 -3.09
CA ARG A 93 -1.03 6.27 -4.04
C ARG A 93 -2.04 5.24 -3.49
N VAL A 94 -3.35 5.49 -3.60
CA VAL A 94 -4.39 4.54 -3.15
C VAL A 94 -4.43 3.32 -4.06
N LYS A 95 -4.47 2.12 -3.47
CA LYS A 95 -4.70 0.86 -4.20
C LYS A 95 -6.13 0.39 -3.97
N THR A 96 -6.69 -0.24 -4.98
CA THR A 96 -8.05 -0.77 -4.98
C THR A 96 -8.05 -2.23 -5.38
N LEU A 97 -8.89 -3.03 -4.74
CA LEU A 97 -9.21 -4.40 -5.10
C LEU A 97 -10.69 -4.41 -5.44
N ASP A 98 -11.04 -4.70 -6.71
CA ASP A 98 -12.41 -4.61 -7.23
C ASP A 98 -13.12 -3.29 -6.91
N GLY A 99 -12.39 -2.18 -7.06
CA GLY A 99 -12.90 -0.84 -6.76
C GLY A 99 -12.98 -0.50 -5.27
N VAL A 100 -12.78 -1.46 -4.37
CA VAL A 100 -12.70 -1.22 -2.92
C VAL A 100 -11.29 -0.76 -2.56
N ALA A 101 -11.17 0.40 -1.90
CA ALA A 101 -9.88 0.91 -1.46
C ALA A 101 -9.27 0.04 -0.36
N GLU A 102 -7.93 -0.05 -0.35
CA GLU A 102 -7.18 -0.69 0.73
C GLU A 102 -7.61 -0.16 2.12
N ALA A 103 -7.68 -1.07 3.08
CA ALA A 103 -8.06 -0.81 4.45
C ALA A 103 -6.88 -0.28 5.29
N GLY A 104 -5.64 -0.60 4.90
CA GLY A 104 -4.44 -0.10 5.54
C GLY A 104 -3.30 0.11 4.55
N SER A 105 -2.48 1.14 4.77
CA SER A 105 -1.28 1.45 3.98
C SER A 105 -0.12 1.75 4.92
N TRP A 106 0.87 0.89 4.89
CA TRP A 106 1.93 0.78 5.90
C TRP A 106 3.29 0.62 5.27
N VAL A 107 4.33 1.10 5.93
CA VAL A 107 5.71 1.03 5.42
C VAL A 107 6.67 0.63 6.52
N TYR A 108 7.61 -0.23 6.16
CA TYR A 108 8.80 -0.50 6.95
C TYR A 108 10.02 0.13 6.29
N ARG A 109 10.89 0.71 7.12
CA ARG A 109 12.16 1.33 6.73
C ARG A 109 13.18 1.11 7.84
N ASP A 110 14.42 0.78 7.47
CA ASP A 110 15.51 0.60 8.44
C ASP A 110 15.89 1.91 9.15
N SER A 111 15.65 3.06 8.51
CA SER A 111 15.84 4.38 9.09
C SER A 111 14.94 5.44 8.44
N PRO A 112 14.72 6.61 9.07
CA PRO A 112 13.88 7.68 8.51
C PRO A 112 14.28 8.13 7.09
N LEU A 113 15.59 8.13 6.81
CA LEU A 113 16.16 8.52 5.51
C LEU A 113 16.58 7.31 4.67
N ALA A 114 16.06 6.12 4.97
CA ALA A 114 16.32 4.94 4.14
C ALA A 114 15.98 5.23 2.67
N ARG A 115 16.80 4.71 1.76
CA ARG A 115 16.57 4.87 0.33
C ARG A 115 15.34 4.09 -0.13
N ARG A 116 15.14 2.89 0.41
CA ARG A 116 14.07 1.96 0.03
C ARG A 116 13.12 1.73 1.21
N GLN A 117 11.91 1.31 0.90
CA GLN A 117 10.87 0.97 1.86
C GLN A 117 10.12 -0.27 1.38
N LEU A 118 9.71 -1.11 2.33
CA LEU A 118 8.71 -2.14 2.08
C LEU A 118 7.34 -1.50 2.31
N HIS A 119 6.52 -1.42 1.28
CA HIS A 119 5.16 -0.88 1.38
C HIS A 119 4.15 -2.04 1.40
N VAL A 120 3.30 -2.05 2.42
CA VAL A 120 2.31 -3.06 2.74
C VAL A 120 0.91 -2.46 2.65
N MET A 121 0.02 -3.16 1.97
CA MET A 121 -1.34 -2.76 1.65
C MET A 121 -2.27 -3.88 2.12
N LEU A 122 -3.25 -3.52 2.96
CA LEU A 122 -4.14 -4.49 3.60
C LEU A 122 -5.53 -4.44 2.98
N PHE A 123 -6.11 -5.60 2.72
CA PHE A 123 -7.49 -5.74 2.28
C PHE A 123 -8.23 -6.74 3.18
N ALA A 124 -9.42 -6.36 3.65
CA ALA A 124 -10.26 -7.25 4.43
C ALA A 124 -10.84 -8.36 3.55
N ARG A 125 -10.84 -9.59 4.07
CA ARG A 125 -11.57 -10.72 3.49
C ARG A 125 -12.92 -10.92 4.17
N GLN A 126 -13.84 -11.59 3.49
CA GLN A 126 -15.17 -11.89 4.03
C GLN A 126 -15.13 -12.92 5.17
N ASP A 127 -14.12 -13.80 5.19
CA ASP A 127 -13.90 -14.80 6.24
C ASP A 127 -13.21 -14.22 7.49
N GLY A 128 -13.06 -12.90 7.58
CA GLY A 128 -12.46 -12.21 8.73
C GLY A 128 -10.93 -12.13 8.70
N ARG A 129 -10.27 -12.79 7.73
CA ARG A 129 -8.81 -12.70 7.53
C ARG A 129 -8.42 -11.42 6.78
N THR A 130 -7.12 -11.16 6.71
CA THR A 130 -6.57 -10.00 6.01
C THR A 130 -5.63 -10.42 4.90
N ASP A 131 -5.92 -10.00 3.67
CA ASP A 131 -4.99 -10.15 2.55
C ASP A 131 -3.91 -9.08 2.60
N VAL A 132 -2.67 -9.50 2.36
CA VAL A 132 -1.48 -8.66 2.42
C VAL A 132 -0.87 -8.56 1.03
N TYR A 133 -0.85 -7.34 0.51
CA TYR A 133 -0.19 -7.00 -0.74
C TYR A 133 1.00 -6.10 -0.46
N VAL A 134 2.08 -6.27 -1.22
CA VAL A 134 3.34 -5.57 -0.97
C VAL A 134 4.09 -5.24 -2.25
N HIS A 135 4.94 -4.25 -2.14
CA HIS A 135 6.08 -4.07 -3.05
C HIS A 135 7.19 -3.35 -2.31
N GLU A 136 8.41 -3.51 -2.81
CA GLU A 136 9.53 -2.69 -2.36
C GLU A 136 9.71 -1.51 -3.33
N GLU A 137 9.94 -0.32 -2.80
CA GLU A 137 10.01 0.91 -3.59
C GLU A 137 10.95 1.95 -2.97
N LEU A 138 11.23 3.01 -3.70
CA LEU A 138 11.94 4.16 -3.14
C LEU A 138 11.11 4.83 -2.05
N SER A 139 11.79 5.34 -1.02
CA SER A 139 11.13 5.95 0.13
C SER A 139 10.31 7.19 -0.26
N SER A 140 9.02 7.20 0.09
CA SER A 140 8.09 8.30 -0.17
C SER A 140 8.43 9.58 0.60
N VAL A 141 9.11 9.44 1.74
CA VAL A 141 9.46 10.54 2.66
C VAL A 141 10.92 10.95 2.57
N ASN A 142 11.75 10.26 1.77
CA ASN A 142 13.13 10.68 1.57
C ASN A 142 13.19 11.80 0.51
N PRO A 143 13.58 13.04 0.84
CA PRO A 143 13.55 14.15 -0.11
C PRO A 143 14.44 13.96 -1.35
N ARG A 144 15.44 13.06 -1.28
CA ARG A 144 16.29 12.71 -2.42
C ARG A 144 15.63 11.78 -3.43
N HIS A 145 14.56 11.09 -3.03
CA HIS A 145 13.92 10.02 -3.82
C HIS A 145 12.42 10.19 -3.99
N GLY A 146 11.79 11.10 -3.24
CA GLY A 146 10.36 11.36 -3.26
C GLY A 146 9.77 11.56 -4.65
N ALA A 147 10.42 12.37 -5.49
CA ALA A 147 9.94 12.61 -6.85
C ALA A 147 9.88 11.32 -7.71
N THR A 148 10.87 10.43 -7.55
CA THR A 148 10.95 9.15 -8.27
C THR A 148 9.99 8.11 -7.68
N HIS A 149 9.72 8.16 -6.37
CA HIS A 149 8.69 7.32 -5.75
C HIS A 149 7.32 7.48 -6.45
N PHE A 150 6.92 8.71 -6.76
CA PHE A 150 5.63 8.98 -7.42
C PHE A 150 5.52 8.43 -8.85
N THR A 151 6.63 8.15 -9.53
CA THR A 151 6.58 7.54 -10.87
C THR A 151 6.48 6.02 -10.82
N GLY A 152 6.62 5.41 -9.63
CA GLY A 152 6.71 3.95 -9.45
C GLY A 152 8.02 3.37 -10.00
N THR A 153 8.96 4.22 -10.40
CA THR A 153 10.24 3.80 -10.98
C THR A 153 11.12 3.16 -9.92
N GLY A 154 11.64 1.96 -10.21
CA GLY A 154 12.45 1.19 -9.28
C GLY A 154 11.66 0.43 -8.23
N GLN A 155 10.34 0.30 -8.39
CA GLN A 155 9.53 -0.66 -7.63
C GLN A 155 9.91 -2.10 -8.02
N CYS A 156 9.93 -3.00 -7.03
CA CYS A 156 10.20 -4.43 -7.23
C CYS A 156 9.18 -5.26 -6.43
N LEU A 157 8.34 -6.01 -7.15
CA LEU A 157 7.36 -6.90 -6.53
C LEU A 157 8.03 -8.08 -5.84
N ALA A 158 8.93 -8.77 -6.54
CA ALA A 158 9.63 -9.95 -6.00
C ALA A 158 10.38 -9.67 -4.70
N THR A 159 11.15 -8.57 -4.66
CA THR A 159 11.84 -8.15 -3.43
C THR A 159 10.85 -7.82 -2.33
N GLY A 160 9.75 -7.11 -2.64
CA GLY A 160 8.72 -6.79 -1.67
C GLY A 160 8.09 -8.03 -1.04
N VAL A 161 7.65 -8.98 -1.88
CA VAL A 161 7.01 -10.23 -1.44
C VAL A 161 7.97 -11.07 -0.59
N ARG A 162 9.22 -11.24 -1.04
CA ARG A 162 10.25 -11.94 -0.27
C ARG A 162 10.46 -11.30 1.10
N LEU A 163 10.69 -9.99 1.16
CA LEU A 163 10.93 -9.27 2.42
C LEU A 163 9.71 -9.34 3.37
N ALA A 164 8.50 -9.36 2.83
CA ALA A 164 7.27 -9.49 3.61
C ALA A 164 7.12 -10.89 4.19
N ARG A 165 7.35 -11.95 3.40
CA ARG A 165 7.29 -13.35 3.85
C ARG A 165 8.40 -13.70 4.86
N GLU A 166 9.57 -13.08 4.76
CA GLU A 166 10.67 -13.22 5.74
C GLU A 166 10.35 -12.54 7.07
N ARG A 167 9.52 -11.51 7.04
CA ARG A 167 9.14 -10.76 8.24
C ARG A 167 7.90 -11.39 8.82
N LEU A 168 6.77 -11.26 8.13
CA LEU A 168 5.40 -11.45 8.60
C LEU A 168 4.98 -12.92 8.65
N PRO A 169 4.11 -13.32 9.62
CA PRO A 169 3.63 -14.69 9.74
C PRO A 169 2.49 -14.93 8.73
N LEU A 170 2.81 -14.85 7.44
CA LEU A 170 1.83 -14.95 6.36
C LEU A 170 1.51 -16.42 6.05
N ASP A 171 0.22 -16.72 5.95
CA ASP A 171 -0.24 -17.89 5.21
C ASP A 171 -0.08 -17.60 3.71
N THR A 172 0.82 -18.35 3.08
CA THR A 172 1.16 -18.20 1.66
C THR A 172 0.40 -19.20 0.77
N THR A 173 -0.57 -19.93 1.34
CA THR A 173 -1.43 -20.85 0.59
C THR A 173 -2.14 -20.09 -0.53
N GLY A 174 -1.91 -20.50 -1.78
CA GLY A 174 -2.48 -19.87 -2.96
C GLY A 174 -1.79 -18.58 -3.41
N ALA A 175 -0.71 -18.16 -2.75
CA ALA A 175 0.07 -17.01 -3.20
C ALA A 175 0.94 -17.37 -4.41
N PRO A 176 1.18 -16.44 -5.36
CA PRO A 176 2.11 -16.67 -6.45
C PRO A 176 3.50 -17.05 -5.94
N ILE A 177 4.10 -18.04 -6.59
CA ILE A 177 5.44 -18.52 -6.25
C ILE A 177 6.48 -17.49 -6.72
N ASP A 178 6.34 -17.00 -7.95
CA ASP A 178 7.32 -16.14 -8.63
C ASP A 178 6.71 -14.78 -9.05
N PRO A 179 6.54 -13.83 -8.12
CA PRO A 179 6.24 -12.44 -8.46
C PRO A 179 7.32 -11.84 -9.37
N PRO A 180 6.99 -10.92 -10.29
CA PRO A 180 7.95 -10.38 -11.25
C PRO A 180 9.04 -9.52 -10.60
N ASP A 181 10.26 -9.61 -11.17
CA ASP A 181 11.40 -8.75 -10.84
C ASP A 181 11.25 -7.36 -11.47
N GLY A 182 10.27 -6.59 -10.99
CA GLY A 182 10.01 -5.25 -11.51
C GLY A 182 8.76 -4.59 -10.94
N PRO A 183 8.24 -3.54 -11.61
CA PRO A 183 7.08 -2.80 -11.12
C PRO A 183 5.77 -3.55 -11.34
N TRP A 184 4.72 -3.09 -10.65
CA TRP A 184 3.34 -3.59 -10.76
C TRP A 184 2.79 -3.69 -12.20
N THR A 185 3.31 -2.90 -13.15
CA THR A 185 2.88 -2.95 -14.57
C THR A 185 3.27 -4.25 -15.28
N LEU A 186 4.13 -5.07 -14.69
CA LEU A 186 4.48 -6.40 -15.18
C LEU A 186 3.56 -7.50 -14.64
N SER A 187 2.53 -7.13 -13.89
CA SER A 187 1.58 -8.06 -13.27
C SER A 187 0.15 -7.72 -13.65
N GLU A 188 -0.70 -8.73 -13.67
CA GLU A 188 -2.13 -8.60 -13.95
C GLU A 188 -2.88 -8.03 -12.74
N PRO A 189 -3.92 -7.20 -12.95
CA PRO A 189 -4.83 -6.77 -11.89
C PRO A 189 -5.50 -7.96 -11.20
N VAL A 190 -5.75 -7.85 -9.90
CA VAL A 190 -6.56 -8.83 -9.18
C VAL A 190 -8.04 -8.55 -9.41
N GLU A 191 -8.76 -9.59 -9.80
CA GLU A 191 -10.23 -9.68 -9.70
C GLU A 191 -10.53 -10.66 -8.57
N ARG A 192 -11.33 -10.29 -7.55
CA ARG A 192 -11.79 -11.32 -6.59
C ARG A 192 -12.62 -12.34 -7.36
N ILE A 193 -12.28 -13.62 -7.17
CA ILE A 193 -13.25 -14.69 -7.38
C ILE A 193 -14.35 -14.47 -6.35
N VAL A 194 -15.46 -13.87 -6.77
CA VAL A 194 -16.69 -13.90 -6.00
C VAL A 194 -17.14 -15.35 -6.09
N ASP A 195 -16.95 -16.14 -5.03
CA ASP A 195 -17.57 -17.45 -4.97
C ASP A 195 -19.07 -17.25 -5.24
N PRO A 196 -19.65 -17.93 -6.24
CA PRO A 196 -21.08 -17.82 -6.48
C PRO A 196 -21.78 -18.18 -5.18
N VAL A 197 -22.62 -17.25 -4.69
CA VAL A 197 -23.45 -17.44 -3.50
C VAL A 197 -24.07 -18.84 -3.59
N SER A 198 -23.65 -19.72 -2.71
CA SER A 198 -24.17 -21.08 -2.66
C SER A 198 -25.65 -21.02 -2.28
N GLY A 199 -26.51 -21.29 -3.27
CA GLY A 199 -27.88 -21.77 -3.10
C GLY A 199 -28.87 -20.83 -2.42
N SER A 200 -29.65 -20.10 -3.21
CA SER A 200 -31.08 -19.93 -2.92
C SER A 200 -31.86 -20.81 -3.89
N GLY A 201 -32.29 -21.97 -3.39
CA GLY A 201 -33.17 -22.87 -4.11
C GLY A 201 -34.41 -22.14 -4.63
N ALA A 202 -34.74 -22.38 -5.89
CA ALA A 202 -36.02 -21.99 -6.46
C ALA A 202 -37.16 -22.62 -5.64
N PRO A 203 -38.20 -21.88 -5.22
CA PRO A 203 -39.45 -22.52 -4.89
C PRO A 203 -40.09 -22.93 -6.21
N ARG A 204 -40.11 -24.24 -6.48
CA ARG A 204 -41.13 -24.81 -7.36
C ARG A 204 -42.46 -24.72 -6.63
N ARG A 205 -43.39 -23.94 -7.17
CA ARG A 205 -44.83 -24.25 -7.28
C ARG A 205 -45.47 -23.27 -8.24
#